data_AF-A0A7S1JNQ9-F1
#
_entry.id   AF-A0A7S1JNQ9-F1
#
_cell.length_a   1.000
_cell.length_b   1.000
_cell.length_c   1.000
_cell.angle_alpha   90.00
_cell.angle_beta   90.00
_cell.angle_gamma   90.00
#
_symmetry.space_group_name_H-M   'P 1'
#
loop_
_entity.id
_entity.type
_entity.pdbx_description
1 polymer ?
#
loop_
_entity_poly.entity_id
_entity_poly.type
_entity_poly.pdbx_seq_one_letter_code
_entity_poly.pdbx_strand_id
1 'polypeptide(L)'
;MTTCFPPLGILLLLMLLLVQIFHPAFIVAASEPDVHEDLIGCEGHIIGEDGLIVTEAMYPTHSTGEEDGDQSPEMKMDLSVVKVSLYTEEGILKESQYCTPNGYYFLPIPDAPRSASHRRAYLIRIEGPAGWTFQPSEVRVESLSDCKKDINFVFAGFTLRGQVLAADDTGMKRGPPGVMVTLVRGRAGGTSEALLATTVTQEDGYYEFANVFPGWVTLRASHPHWRFSRDEMEVQVHWRHVNLTSAREGDQLMVAGFDVEGRVVTANDDEPVSGLAVLIRSSSSAVSPFYNCLPSATQPTEEVAEAIRDAFGMDASQENALEDIAKLEAGNACVTLSLGDGSFRFPQVPIGDYIVKVMG
;
A
#
# COMPACT_ATOMS: atom_id res chain seq x y z
N MET A 1 14.37 -18.77 85.44
CA MET A 1 15.15 -19.91 85.96
C MET A 1 16.51 -19.85 85.32
N THR A 2 17.48 -19.49 86.14
CA THR A 2 18.92 -19.32 85.91
C THR A 2 19.63 -20.65 86.02
N THR A 3 20.56 -20.96 85.11
CA THR A 3 21.80 -21.77 85.32
C THR A 3 22.67 -21.60 84.06
N CYS A 4 23.80 -20.87 84.09
CA CYS A 4 25.13 -21.24 84.58
C CYS A 4 25.95 -22.18 83.65
N PHE A 5 26.90 -21.55 82.95
CA PHE A 5 28.23 -22.02 82.43
C PHE A 5 29.14 -22.58 83.57
N PRO A 6 30.44 -23.02 83.41
CA PRO A 6 31.39 -23.16 82.26
C PRO A 6 32.38 -24.40 82.41
N PRO A 7 33.74 -24.38 82.18
CA PRO A 7 34.61 -24.21 80.97
C PRO A 7 35.78 -25.26 80.83
N LEU A 8 36.69 -25.04 79.86
CA LEU A 8 38.20 -25.06 79.93
C LEU A 8 38.96 -25.97 78.94
N GLY A 9 40.01 -25.40 78.33
CA GLY A 9 41.09 -26.13 77.65
C GLY A 9 42.07 -25.22 76.90
N ILE A 10 43.04 -24.64 77.61
CA ILE A 10 44.18 -23.84 77.14
C ILE A 10 45.39 -24.78 76.93
N LEU A 11 46.22 -24.59 75.90
CA LEU A 11 47.66 -24.90 75.97
C LEU A 11 48.51 -24.00 75.05
N LEU A 12 49.74 -23.75 75.49
CA LEU A 12 50.64 -22.61 75.27
C LEU A 12 52.05 -23.15 74.86
N LEU A 13 52.91 -22.28 74.29
CA LEU A 13 54.39 -22.40 74.06
C LEU A 13 54.86 -23.23 72.84
N LEU A 14 55.94 -22.91 72.09
CA LEU A 14 57.12 -22.05 72.30
C LEU A 14 57.86 -21.74 70.98
N MET A 15 58.47 -20.56 70.93
CA MET A 15 59.48 -19.97 70.03
C MET A 15 60.56 -20.89 69.40
N LEU A 16 61.00 -20.58 68.16
CA LEU A 16 62.39 -20.14 67.87
C LEU A 16 62.59 -19.64 66.42
N LEU A 17 63.42 -18.59 66.31
CA LEU A 17 63.78 -17.77 65.15
C LEU A 17 64.45 -18.52 63.99
N LEU A 18 64.25 -18.01 62.76
CA LEU A 18 65.34 -17.62 61.86
C LEU A 18 64.85 -16.59 60.82
N VAL A 19 65.76 -15.70 60.44
CA VAL A 19 65.54 -14.33 59.91
C VAL A 19 66.13 -14.21 58.50
N GLN A 20 65.47 -13.38 57.66
CA GLN A 20 65.82 -12.86 56.32
C GLN A 20 65.45 -13.77 55.12
N ILE A 21 64.78 -13.28 54.06
CA ILE A 21 65.26 -12.30 53.06
C ILE A 21 64.06 -11.75 52.22
N PHE A 22 63.96 -10.42 52.11
CA PHE A 22 63.44 -9.55 51.03
C PHE A 22 61.96 -9.58 50.50
N HIS A 23 61.41 -8.35 50.50
CA HIS A 23 60.35 -7.69 49.70
C HIS A 23 58.90 -7.56 50.22
N PRO A 24 58.29 -6.35 50.09
CA PRO A 24 57.19 -5.91 50.94
C PRO A 24 55.81 -5.95 50.27
N ALA A 25 54.80 -5.98 51.15
CA ALA A 25 53.47 -5.40 51.00
C ALA A 25 52.52 -6.03 49.98
N PHE A 26 51.76 -7.00 50.48
CA PHE A 26 50.34 -7.14 50.20
C PHE A 26 49.61 -5.78 50.28
N ILE A 27 49.02 -5.35 49.16
CA ILE A 27 47.75 -4.63 49.18
C ILE A 27 46.76 -5.57 48.50
N VAL A 28 45.83 -6.12 49.29
CA VAL A 28 44.58 -6.67 48.77
C VAL A 28 43.77 -5.46 48.30
N ALA A 29 43.89 -5.11 47.02
CA ALA A 29 42.85 -4.34 46.37
C ALA A 29 41.78 -5.35 45.99
N ALA A 30 40.65 -5.30 46.71
CA ALA A 30 39.39 -5.78 46.18
C ALA A 30 39.10 -4.94 44.92
N SER A 31 39.51 -5.43 43.74
CA SER A 31 38.94 -4.94 42.50
C SER A 31 37.54 -5.51 42.42
N GLU A 32 36.58 -4.60 42.31
CA GLU A 32 35.15 -4.85 42.19
C GLU A 32 34.86 -6.01 41.23
N PRO A 33 33.84 -6.85 41.50
CA PRO A 33 33.30 -7.65 40.42
C PRO A 33 32.80 -6.67 39.36
N ASP A 34 33.29 -6.80 38.13
CA ASP A 34 32.63 -6.25 36.95
C ASP A 34 31.18 -6.73 37.01
N VAL A 35 30.30 -5.87 37.51
CA VAL A 35 28.86 -6.02 37.33
C VAL A 35 28.65 -5.69 35.86
N HIS A 36 28.82 -6.71 35.01
CA HIS A 36 28.03 -6.75 33.79
C HIS A 36 26.58 -6.66 34.27
N GLU A 37 26.01 -5.45 34.21
CA GLU A 37 24.57 -5.30 34.23
C GLU A 37 24.08 -6.17 33.08
N ASP A 38 23.52 -7.34 33.40
CA ASP A 38 22.77 -8.16 32.46
C ASP A 38 21.65 -7.26 31.95
N LEU A 39 21.91 -6.56 30.85
CA LEU A 39 20.91 -5.78 30.14
C LEU A 39 19.82 -6.78 29.76
N ILE A 40 18.70 -6.73 30.47
CA ILE A 40 17.58 -7.60 30.16
C ILE A 40 17.02 -7.09 28.84
N GLY A 41 17.20 -7.89 27.79
CA GLY A 41 16.85 -7.54 26.42
C GLY A 41 15.90 -8.56 25.81
N CYS A 42 15.18 -8.08 24.81
CA CYS A 42 14.46 -8.92 23.86
C CYS A 42 15.34 -9.10 22.63
N GLU A 43 15.52 -10.36 22.20
CA GLU A 43 16.21 -10.72 20.97
C GLU A 43 15.21 -11.25 19.93
N GLY A 44 15.60 -11.14 18.66
CA GLY A 44 14.73 -11.52 17.57
C GLY A 44 15.39 -11.47 16.21
N HIS A 45 14.70 -12.04 15.24
CA HIS A 45 15.15 -12.17 13.86
C HIS A 45 14.11 -11.63 12.89
N ILE A 46 14.60 -11.21 11.71
CA ILE A 46 13.75 -10.95 10.55
C ILE A 46 13.61 -12.22 9.70
N ILE A 47 12.38 -12.70 9.52
CA ILE A 47 12.04 -13.93 8.80
C ILE A 47 11.34 -13.60 7.48
N GLY A 48 11.47 -14.41 6.43
CA GLY A 48 10.76 -14.28 5.16
C GLY A 48 9.47 -15.12 5.12
N GLU A 49 8.72 -15.02 4.02
CA GLU A 49 7.41 -15.68 3.84
C GLU A 49 7.46 -17.21 4.06
N ASP A 50 8.56 -17.86 3.66
CA ASP A 50 8.75 -19.31 3.78
C ASP A 50 9.32 -19.76 5.14
N GLY A 51 9.33 -18.88 6.15
CA GLY A 51 9.90 -19.19 7.47
C GLY A 51 11.43 -19.23 7.52
N LEU A 52 12.09 -18.91 6.40
CA LEU A 52 13.54 -18.77 6.31
C LEU A 52 13.97 -17.42 6.88
N ILE A 53 15.05 -17.37 7.66
CA ILE A 53 15.62 -16.10 8.11
C ILE A 53 16.03 -15.33 6.85
N VAL A 54 15.61 -14.06 6.69
CA VAL A 54 15.81 -13.28 5.45
C VAL A 54 17.29 -13.22 5.02
N THR A 55 18.21 -13.48 5.95
CA THR A 55 19.64 -13.63 5.71
C THR A 55 20.08 -14.82 4.89
N GLU A 56 19.33 -15.92 4.97
CA GLU A 56 19.58 -17.18 4.27
C GLU A 56 18.53 -17.41 3.16
N ALA A 57 17.37 -16.76 3.27
CA ALA A 57 16.17 -17.02 2.48
C ALA A 57 16.14 -16.47 1.05
N MET A 58 17.01 -15.52 0.70
CA MET A 58 16.91 -14.87 -0.61
C MET A 58 17.57 -15.69 -1.72
N TYR A 59 17.05 -16.90 -1.91
CA TYR A 59 17.24 -17.70 -3.11
C TYR A 59 15.95 -18.45 -3.43
N PRO A 60 15.04 -17.88 -4.24
CA PRO A 60 14.26 -18.74 -5.11
C PRO A 60 15.24 -19.35 -6.10
N THR A 61 15.75 -20.54 -5.80
CA THR A 61 16.46 -21.35 -6.79
C THR A 61 15.43 -21.69 -7.87
N HIS A 62 15.45 -20.93 -8.97
CA HIS A 62 14.85 -21.42 -10.19
C HIS A 62 15.71 -22.60 -10.63
N SER A 63 15.29 -23.81 -10.28
CA SER A 63 15.92 -25.04 -10.73
C SER A 63 15.64 -25.20 -12.23
N THR A 64 16.43 -24.53 -13.05
CA THR A 64 16.60 -24.88 -14.45
C THR A 64 18.09 -24.93 -14.69
N GLY A 65 18.62 -26.16 -14.72
CA GLY A 65 20.01 -26.36 -15.07
C GLY A 65 20.23 -25.94 -16.51
N GLU A 66 21.09 -24.96 -16.70
CA GLU A 66 21.92 -24.82 -17.89
C GLU A 66 23.09 -23.91 -17.50
N GLU A 67 24.30 -24.45 -17.55
CA GLU A 67 25.53 -23.70 -17.36
C GLU A 67 25.76 -22.79 -18.57
N ASP A 68 25.66 -21.47 -18.42
CA ASP A 68 26.59 -20.54 -19.07
C ASP A 68 26.61 -19.19 -18.36
N GLY A 69 27.80 -18.56 -18.34
CA GLY A 69 28.16 -17.48 -17.43
C GLY A 69 27.54 -16.11 -17.75
N ASP A 70 26.88 -15.54 -16.74
CA ASP A 70 27.05 -14.16 -16.25
C ASP A 70 26.29 -14.04 -14.92
N GLN A 71 26.94 -14.45 -13.81
CA GLN A 71 26.36 -14.29 -12.48
C GLN A 71 26.50 -12.83 -12.04
N SER A 72 25.51 -12.01 -12.38
CA SER A 72 25.27 -10.75 -11.68
C SER A 72 25.19 -11.04 -10.17
N PRO A 73 25.84 -10.26 -9.29
CA PRO A 73 25.88 -10.58 -7.87
C PRO A 73 24.46 -10.61 -7.32
N GLU A 74 24.05 -11.80 -6.87
CA GLU A 74 22.79 -12.07 -6.22
C GLU A 74 22.63 -11.08 -5.05
N MET A 75 21.62 -10.23 -5.19
CA MET A 75 21.53 -9.00 -4.42
C MET A 75 21.05 -9.30 -3.00
N LYS A 76 21.97 -9.42 -2.04
CA LYS A 76 21.65 -9.50 -0.61
C LYS A 76 20.93 -8.23 -0.16
N MET A 77 19.78 -8.39 0.49
CA MET A 77 18.95 -7.33 1.05
C MET A 77 19.65 -6.87 2.32
N ASP A 78 20.06 -5.60 2.32
CA ASP A 78 20.72 -5.02 3.47
C ASP A 78 19.67 -4.69 4.53
N LEU A 79 19.68 -5.43 5.63
CA LEU A 79 18.77 -5.22 6.75
C LEU A 79 19.29 -4.19 7.76
N SER A 80 20.50 -3.64 7.57
CA SER A 80 21.06 -2.62 8.47
C SER A 80 20.28 -1.30 8.48
N VAL A 81 19.40 -1.11 7.50
CA VAL A 81 18.46 0.02 7.40
C VAL A 81 17.14 -0.22 8.14
N VAL A 82 16.91 -1.43 8.65
CA VAL A 82 15.71 -1.78 9.43
C VAL A 82 15.97 -1.48 10.90
N LYS A 83 15.00 -0.84 11.56
CA LYS A 83 15.09 -0.37 12.92
C LYS A 83 13.96 -0.99 13.76
N VAL A 84 14.31 -1.49 14.93
CA VAL A 84 13.37 -1.98 15.93
C VAL A 84 13.36 -1.02 17.11
N SER A 85 12.17 -0.62 17.55
CA SER A 85 11.96 0.43 18.54
C SER A 85 11.06 -0.06 19.68
N LEU A 86 11.42 0.28 20.90
CA LEU A 86 10.64 0.03 22.11
C LEU A 86 9.82 1.27 22.47
N TYR A 87 8.53 1.10 22.66
CA TYR A 87 7.60 2.12 23.12
C TYR A 87 6.91 1.69 24.42
N THR A 88 6.51 2.66 25.24
CA THR A 88 5.49 2.43 26.26
C THR A 88 4.11 2.29 25.61
N GLU A 89 3.12 1.78 26.34
CA GLU A 89 1.73 1.73 25.83
C GLU A 89 1.15 3.10 25.49
N GLU A 90 1.62 4.16 26.14
CA GLU A 90 1.22 5.54 25.83
C GLU A 90 1.89 6.08 24.56
N GLY A 91 2.67 5.26 23.85
CA GLY A 91 3.34 5.60 22.59
C GLY A 91 4.65 6.37 22.77
N ILE A 92 5.22 6.41 23.98
CA ILE A 92 6.48 7.11 24.25
C ILE A 92 7.65 6.21 23.85
N LEU A 93 8.48 6.68 22.91
CA LEU A 93 9.71 6.00 22.51
C LEU A 93 10.68 5.91 23.71
N LYS A 94 11.21 4.71 23.96
CA LYS A 94 12.18 4.44 25.02
C LYS A 94 13.55 4.13 24.48
N GLU A 95 13.62 3.25 23.49
CA GLU A 95 14.88 2.76 22.93
C GLU A 95 14.68 2.40 21.45
N SER A 96 15.74 2.46 20.66
CA SER A 96 15.72 1.98 19.28
C SER A 96 17.07 1.40 18.86
N GLN A 97 17.04 0.31 18.12
CA GLN A 97 18.23 -0.35 17.59
C GLN A 97 18.06 -0.67 16.11
N TYR A 98 19.14 -0.51 15.35
CA TYR A 98 19.18 -0.99 13.98
C TYR A 98 19.48 -2.49 13.99
N CYS A 99 18.87 -3.21 13.04
CA CYS A 99 19.19 -4.60 12.82
C CYS A 99 20.63 -4.72 12.32
N THR A 100 21.25 -5.84 12.62
CA THR A 100 22.49 -6.22 11.93
C THR A 100 22.21 -6.44 10.44
N PRO A 101 23.22 -6.43 9.57
CA PRO A 101 23.06 -6.85 8.17
C PRO A 101 22.49 -8.27 8.03
N ASN A 102 22.56 -9.06 9.10
CA ASN A 102 22.00 -10.39 9.21
C ASN A 102 20.61 -10.41 9.91
N GLY A 103 19.88 -9.31 10.00
CA GLY A 103 18.49 -9.32 10.49
C GLY A 103 18.31 -9.71 11.96
N TYR A 104 19.39 -9.88 12.73
CA TYR A 104 19.34 -10.00 14.18
C TYR A 104 19.26 -8.61 14.81
N TYR A 105 18.51 -8.50 15.91
CA TYR A 105 18.50 -7.32 16.76
C TYR A 105 18.52 -7.70 18.23
N PHE A 106 19.04 -6.80 19.06
CA PHE A 106 19.01 -6.90 20.52
C PHE A 106 18.47 -5.59 21.08
N LEU A 107 17.30 -5.64 21.71
CA LEU A 107 16.61 -4.45 22.23
C LEU A 107 16.64 -4.48 23.76
N PRO A 108 17.48 -3.65 24.42
CA PRO A 108 17.51 -3.58 25.86
C PRO A 108 16.21 -2.95 26.38
N ILE A 109 15.67 -3.46 27.49
CA ILE A 109 14.46 -2.91 28.12
C ILE A 109 14.88 -2.05 29.32
N PRO A 110 14.73 -0.71 29.23
CA PRO A 110 15.03 0.17 30.35
C PRO A 110 14.04 -0.07 31.48
N ASP A 111 14.55 -0.13 32.71
CA ASP A 111 13.75 -0.30 33.93
C ASP A 111 12.91 -1.59 33.95
N ALA A 112 13.41 -2.66 33.32
CA ALA A 112 12.86 -4.00 33.36
C ALA A 112 12.40 -4.35 34.81
N PRO A 113 11.08 -4.42 35.07
CA PRO A 113 10.58 -4.35 36.43
C PRO A 113 10.99 -5.59 37.22
N ARG A 114 11.85 -5.35 38.22
CA ARG A 114 12.37 -6.39 39.14
C ARG A 114 11.28 -6.98 40.05
N SER A 115 10.07 -6.41 40.05
CA SER A 115 8.91 -6.86 40.83
C SER A 115 7.64 -6.99 39.99
N ALA A 116 6.86 -8.04 40.24
CA ALA A 116 5.61 -8.34 39.53
C ALA A 116 4.53 -7.23 39.66
N SER A 117 4.61 -6.39 40.70
CA SER A 117 3.65 -5.31 40.98
C SER A 117 3.90 -3.99 40.25
N HIS A 118 5.04 -3.84 39.57
CA HIS A 118 5.39 -2.64 38.77
C HIS A 118 5.60 -2.98 37.28
N ARG A 119 5.04 -4.11 36.83
CA ARG A 119 5.19 -4.56 35.45
C ARG A 119 4.40 -3.66 34.51
N ARG A 120 5.10 -2.96 33.62
CA ARG A 120 4.50 -2.17 32.53
C ARG A 120 4.63 -2.97 31.25
N ALA A 121 3.59 -2.99 30.43
CA ALA A 121 3.71 -3.54 29.09
C ALA A 121 4.44 -2.54 28.18
N TYR A 122 5.15 -3.08 27.19
CA TYR A 122 5.82 -2.33 26.15
C TYR A 122 5.32 -2.77 24.78
N LEU A 123 5.47 -1.89 23.80
CA LEU A 123 5.21 -2.19 22.40
C LEU A 123 6.54 -2.18 21.66
N ILE A 124 6.90 -3.29 21.02
CA ILE A 124 8.07 -3.39 20.14
C ILE A 124 7.58 -3.22 18.72
N ARG A 125 8.08 -2.22 18.01
CA ARG A 125 7.73 -1.93 16.61
C ARG A 125 8.93 -2.11 15.70
N ILE A 126 8.67 -2.55 14.48
CA ILE A 126 9.66 -2.64 13.41
C ILE A 126 9.36 -1.62 12.31
N GLU A 127 10.40 -0.94 11.85
CA GLU A 127 10.34 0.05 10.77
C GLU A 127 11.48 -0.20 9.79
N GLY A 128 11.16 -0.30 8.49
CA GLY A 128 12.15 -0.35 7.42
C GLY A 128 12.14 0.94 6.58
N PRO A 129 12.91 0.97 5.48
CA PRO A 129 12.79 2.01 4.47
C PRO A 129 11.34 2.19 3.98
N ALA A 130 11.08 3.34 3.36
CA ALA A 130 9.76 3.68 2.86
C ALA A 130 9.18 2.57 1.97
N GLY A 131 7.96 2.13 2.31
CA GLY A 131 7.24 1.09 1.60
C GLY A 131 7.63 -0.34 1.97
N TRP A 132 8.50 -0.58 2.94
CA TRP A 132 8.72 -1.93 3.47
C TRP A 132 7.63 -2.30 4.47
N THR A 133 7.16 -3.55 4.42
CA THR A 133 6.10 -4.05 5.29
C THR A 133 6.58 -5.25 6.09
N PHE A 134 6.07 -5.39 7.31
CA PHE A 134 6.43 -6.46 8.23
C PHE A 134 5.18 -7.02 8.93
N GLN A 135 5.20 -8.32 9.23
CA GLN A 135 4.13 -9.01 9.93
C GLN A 135 4.67 -9.88 11.07
N PRO A 136 4.25 -9.64 12.33
CA PRO A 136 3.55 -8.43 12.76
C PRO A 136 4.39 -7.15 12.50
N SER A 137 3.79 -5.97 12.56
CA SER A 137 4.55 -4.70 12.58
C SER A 137 4.80 -4.20 14.01
N GLU A 138 4.06 -4.76 14.98
CA GLU A 138 4.15 -4.45 16.40
C GLU A 138 3.86 -5.70 17.24
N VAL A 139 4.63 -5.90 18.31
CA VAL A 139 4.38 -6.93 19.32
C VAL A 139 4.26 -6.28 20.69
N ARG A 140 3.20 -6.63 21.42
CA ARG A 140 3.02 -6.25 22.82
C ARG A 140 3.78 -7.23 23.72
N VAL A 141 4.64 -6.70 24.58
CA VAL A 141 5.42 -7.46 25.57
C VAL A 141 4.95 -7.06 26.97
N GLU A 142 4.33 -7.98 27.69
CA GLU A 142 3.83 -7.72 29.04
C GLU A 142 4.86 -8.10 30.10
N SER A 143 5.75 -9.07 29.80
CA SER A 143 6.77 -9.54 30.71
C SER A 143 8.12 -9.81 30.04
N LEU A 144 9.20 -9.70 30.83
CA LEU A 144 10.53 -10.15 30.43
C LEU A 144 10.59 -11.67 30.17
N SER A 145 9.63 -12.44 30.67
CA SER A 145 9.50 -13.85 30.29
C SER A 145 9.11 -14.03 28.83
N ASP A 146 8.42 -13.05 28.24
CA ASP A 146 8.05 -13.09 26.83
C ASP A 146 9.28 -12.87 25.94
N CYS A 147 10.31 -12.16 26.45
CA CYS A 147 11.63 -12.07 25.81
C CYS A 147 12.45 -13.37 25.88
N LYS A 148 11.98 -14.42 26.60
CA LYS A 148 12.58 -15.77 26.51
C LYS A 148 12.09 -16.55 25.29
N LYS A 149 11.12 -15.98 24.56
CA LYS A 149 10.67 -16.46 23.26
C LYS A 149 11.19 -15.47 22.22
N ASP A 150 11.65 -15.99 21.09
CA ASP A 150 12.10 -15.14 20.00
C ASP A 150 10.95 -14.26 19.53
N ILE A 151 11.16 -12.94 19.55
CA ILE A 151 10.22 -12.00 18.96
C ILE A 151 10.65 -11.80 17.52
N ASN A 152 10.00 -12.51 16.61
CA ASN A 152 10.35 -12.45 15.20
C ASN A 152 9.40 -11.55 14.43
N PHE A 153 9.96 -10.76 13.53
CA PHE A 153 9.20 -9.96 12.57
C PHE A 153 9.40 -10.56 11.18
N VAL A 154 8.31 -10.83 10.47
CA VAL A 154 8.41 -11.38 9.11
C VAL A 154 8.43 -10.21 8.12
N PHE A 155 9.43 -10.11 7.26
CA PHE A 155 9.36 -9.22 6.10
C PHE A 155 8.23 -9.69 5.20
N ALA A 156 7.20 -8.85 5.06
CA ALA A 156 5.97 -9.20 4.37
C ALA A 156 5.96 -8.74 2.91
N GLY A 157 6.95 -7.95 2.48
CA GLY A 157 7.05 -7.41 1.13
C GLY A 157 7.01 -5.89 1.12
N PHE A 158 6.51 -5.33 0.02
CA PHE A 158 6.51 -3.90 -0.24
C PHE A 158 5.10 -3.33 -0.42
N THR A 159 4.95 -2.05 -0.12
CA THR A 159 3.73 -1.28 -0.35
C THR A 159 3.70 -0.76 -1.79
N LEU A 160 2.86 -1.35 -2.62
CA LEU A 160 2.66 -0.95 -4.01
C LEU A 160 1.59 0.14 -4.08
N ARG A 161 1.96 1.36 -4.52
CA ARG A 161 1.04 2.49 -4.66
C ARG A 161 0.91 2.94 -6.09
N GLY A 162 -0.29 3.33 -6.51
CA GLY A 162 -0.50 3.96 -7.80
C GLY A 162 -1.79 4.77 -7.83
N GLN A 163 -2.12 5.26 -9.02
CA GLN A 163 -3.31 6.06 -9.27
C GLN A 163 -3.96 5.59 -10.57
N VAL A 164 -5.28 5.44 -10.56
CA VAL A 164 -6.09 5.33 -11.77
C VAL A 164 -6.50 6.73 -12.17
N LEU A 165 -6.34 7.09 -13.45
CA LEU A 165 -6.61 8.42 -13.94
C LEU A 165 -7.73 8.41 -14.99
N ALA A 166 -8.38 9.54 -15.15
CA ALA A 166 -9.28 9.84 -16.25
C ALA A 166 -8.93 11.23 -16.78
N ALA A 167 -8.99 11.41 -18.10
CA ALA A 167 -8.90 12.74 -18.67
C ALA A 167 -10.21 13.49 -18.42
N ASP A 168 -10.10 14.76 -18.09
CA ASP A 168 -11.22 15.68 -18.14
C ASP A 168 -11.40 16.28 -19.54
N ASP A 169 -12.46 17.05 -19.71
CA ASP A 169 -12.82 17.77 -20.92
C ASP A 169 -11.82 18.87 -21.30
N THR A 170 -10.75 19.10 -20.52
CA THR A 170 -9.63 19.96 -20.88
C THR A 170 -8.35 19.17 -21.17
N GLY A 171 -8.37 17.84 -20.98
CA GLY A 171 -7.22 16.95 -21.08
C GLY A 171 -6.37 16.86 -19.80
N MET A 172 -6.74 17.55 -18.72
CA MET A 172 -6.10 17.35 -17.43
C MET A 172 -6.51 16.00 -16.84
N LYS A 173 -5.59 15.33 -16.16
CA LYS A 173 -5.83 14.00 -15.59
C LYS A 173 -6.22 14.12 -14.11
N ARG A 174 -7.35 13.53 -13.75
CA ARG A 174 -7.85 13.41 -12.36
C ARG A 174 -8.23 11.96 -12.10
N GLY A 175 -8.07 11.48 -10.86
CA GLY A 175 -8.33 10.08 -10.55
C GLY A 175 -9.71 9.86 -9.90
N PRO A 176 -10.53 8.92 -10.41
CA PRO A 176 -11.83 8.62 -9.81
C PRO A 176 -11.74 7.58 -8.68
N PRO A 177 -12.51 7.74 -7.60
CA PRO A 177 -12.71 6.69 -6.61
C PRO A 177 -13.59 5.54 -7.17
N GLY A 178 -13.57 4.37 -6.53
CA GLY A 178 -14.49 3.27 -6.82
C GLY A 178 -14.05 2.31 -7.93
N VAL A 179 -12.86 2.48 -8.52
CA VAL A 179 -12.30 1.54 -9.49
C VAL A 179 -11.71 0.34 -8.76
N MET A 180 -12.12 -0.88 -9.12
CA MET A 180 -11.52 -2.09 -8.59
C MET A 180 -10.18 -2.34 -9.28
N VAL A 181 -9.11 -2.47 -8.50
CA VAL A 181 -7.76 -2.79 -8.98
C VAL A 181 -7.36 -4.15 -8.44
N THR A 182 -6.99 -5.06 -9.33
CA THR A 182 -6.51 -6.40 -8.97
C THR A 182 -5.03 -6.52 -9.28
N LEU A 183 -4.28 -7.11 -8.35
CA LEU A 183 -2.87 -7.44 -8.51
C LEU A 183 -2.74 -8.93 -8.84
N VAL A 184 -2.17 -9.24 -10.01
CA VAL A 184 -1.95 -10.62 -10.46
C VAL A 184 -0.47 -10.88 -10.69
N ARG A 185 -0.03 -12.11 -10.45
CA ARG A 185 1.31 -12.57 -10.79
C ARG A 185 1.24 -13.47 -12.02
N GLY A 186 1.89 -13.06 -13.10
CA GLY A 186 2.15 -13.91 -14.25
C GLY A 186 3.29 -14.88 -13.95
N ARG A 187 3.20 -16.13 -14.40
CA ARG A 187 4.34 -17.06 -14.36
C ARG A 187 5.22 -16.79 -15.58
N ALA A 188 6.53 -16.62 -15.40
CA ALA A 188 7.46 -16.50 -16.52
C ALA A 188 7.28 -17.70 -17.47
N GLY A 189 6.83 -17.44 -18.69
CA GLY A 189 6.62 -18.46 -19.73
C GLY A 189 5.39 -19.37 -19.56
N GLY A 190 4.40 -19.04 -18.72
CA GLY A 190 3.19 -19.85 -18.52
C GLY A 190 1.88 -19.06 -18.57
N THR A 191 0.77 -19.74 -18.88
CA THR A 191 -0.59 -19.16 -19.01
C THR A 191 -1.38 -19.09 -17.69
N SER A 192 -0.79 -19.50 -16.56
CA SER A 192 -1.49 -19.50 -15.26
C SER A 192 -1.15 -18.22 -14.49
N GLU A 193 -2.17 -17.38 -14.30
CA GLU A 193 -2.09 -16.18 -13.48
C GLU A 193 -2.58 -16.48 -12.06
N ALA A 194 -1.87 -15.95 -11.06
CA ALA A 194 -2.28 -16.03 -9.67
C ALA A 194 -2.79 -14.67 -9.18
N LEU A 195 -4.05 -14.59 -8.76
CA LEU A 195 -4.57 -13.41 -8.08
C LEU A 195 -3.88 -13.28 -6.71
N LEU A 196 -3.17 -12.17 -6.51
CA LEU A 196 -2.49 -11.88 -5.25
C LEU A 196 -3.38 -11.08 -4.30
N ALA A 197 -4.01 -10.02 -4.82
CA ALA A 197 -4.80 -9.10 -4.02
C ALA A 197 -5.80 -8.30 -4.86
N THR A 198 -6.75 -7.65 -4.19
CA THR A 198 -7.70 -6.72 -4.79
C THR A 198 -7.90 -5.53 -3.85
N THR A 199 -8.05 -4.34 -4.43
CA THR A 199 -8.34 -3.10 -3.71
C THR A 199 -9.28 -2.22 -4.54
N VAL A 200 -9.77 -1.15 -3.95
CA VAL A 200 -10.63 -0.17 -4.63
C VAL A 200 -9.98 1.21 -4.51
N THR A 201 -10.01 1.99 -5.58
CA THR A 201 -9.46 3.34 -5.57
C THR A 201 -10.21 4.24 -4.59
N GLN A 202 -9.43 5.03 -3.84
CA GLN A 202 -9.91 6.05 -2.91
C GLN A 202 -10.12 7.39 -3.66
N GLU A 203 -10.33 8.47 -2.91
CA GLU A 203 -10.31 9.82 -3.45
C GLU A 203 -9.05 10.07 -4.28
N ASP A 204 -9.18 10.90 -5.30
CA ASP A 204 -8.17 11.16 -6.32
C ASP A 204 -7.67 9.90 -7.05
N GLY A 205 -8.36 8.76 -6.97
CA GLY A 205 -8.03 7.55 -7.73
C GLY A 205 -6.83 6.76 -7.21
N TYR A 206 -6.35 7.06 -6.00
CA TYR A 206 -5.22 6.34 -5.40
C TYR A 206 -5.60 4.92 -4.97
N TYR A 207 -4.68 3.99 -5.16
CA TYR A 207 -4.78 2.63 -4.65
C TYR A 207 -3.47 2.19 -4.00
N GLU A 208 -3.58 1.24 -3.07
CA GLU A 208 -2.45 0.66 -2.34
C GLU A 208 -2.63 -0.84 -2.17
N PHE A 209 -1.55 -1.60 -2.37
CA PHE A 209 -1.42 -2.99 -1.95
C PHE A 209 -0.26 -3.09 -0.95
N ALA A 210 -0.49 -3.76 0.18
CA ALA A 210 0.58 -4.13 1.11
C ALA A 210 1.14 -5.51 0.76
N ASN A 211 2.30 -5.83 1.32
CA ASN A 211 2.88 -7.17 1.30
C ASN A 211 3.17 -7.71 -0.12
N VAL A 212 3.55 -6.83 -1.05
CA VAL A 212 3.86 -7.22 -2.43
C VAL A 212 5.33 -7.63 -2.54
N PHE A 213 5.57 -8.90 -2.85
CA PHE A 213 6.94 -9.40 -3.06
C PHE A 213 7.54 -8.95 -4.40
N PRO A 214 8.87 -8.79 -4.46
CA PRO A 214 9.59 -8.49 -5.70
C PRO A 214 9.33 -9.47 -6.82
N GLY A 215 9.39 -8.95 -8.04
CA GLY A 215 9.11 -9.69 -9.25
C GLY A 215 8.17 -8.93 -10.18
N TRP A 216 7.82 -9.60 -11.27
CA TRP A 216 6.87 -9.09 -12.24
C TRP A 216 5.44 -9.35 -11.76
N VAL A 217 4.64 -8.30 -11.76
CA VAL A 217 3.22 -8.32 -11.41
C VAL A 217 2.45 -7.48 -12.40
N THR A 218 1.19 -7.83 -12.61
CA THR A 218 0.28 -7.10 -13.49
C THR A 218 -0.86 -6.53 -12.67
N LEU A 219 -1.16 -5.26 -12.90
CA LEU A 219 -2.30 -4.56 -12.33
C LEU A 219 -3.42 -4.52 -13.36
N ARG A 220 -4.64 -4.86 -12.93
CA ARG A 220 -5.84 -4.74 -13.77
C ARG A 220 -6.90 -3.89 -13.10
N ALA A 221 -7.41 -2.90 -13.81
CA ALA A 221 -8.53 -2.06 -13.40
C ALA A 221 -9.83 -2.59 -13.98
N SER A 222 -10.91 -2.50 -13.21
CA SER A 222 -12.24 -2.84 -13.68
C SER A 222 -13.31 -2.03 -12.95
N HIS A 223 -14.44 -1.86 -13.62
CA HIS A 223 -15.63 -1.21 -13.07
C HIS A 223 -16.86 -1.83 -13.75
N PRO A 224 -18.02 -1.98 -13.06
CA PRO A 224 -19.21 -2.60 -13.65
C PRO A 224 -19.77 -1.83 -14.85
N HIS A 225 -19.55 -0.52 -14.88
CA HIS A 225 -20.20 0.41 -15.81
C HIS A 225 -19.18 1.15 -16.70
N TRP A 226 -18.01 1.47 -16.16
CA TRP A 226 -17.07 2.36 -16.85
C TRP A 226 -16.15 1.59 -17.78
N ARG A 227 -15.72 2.28 -18.84
CA ARG A 227 -14.77 1.74 -19.80
C ARG A 227 -13.39 2.33 -19.56
N PHE A 228 -12.38 1.54 -19.87
CA PHE A 228 -10.98 1.90 -19.70
C PHE A 228 -10.33 2.06 -21.06
N SER A 229 -9.50 3.09 -21.21
CA SER A 229 -8.60 3.24 -22.34
C SER A 229 -7.29 2.47 -22.10
N ARG A 230 -6.96 2.23 -20.82
CA ARG A 230 -6.00 1.22 -20.38
C ARG A 230 -6.47 0.62 -19.06
N ASP A 231 -6.83 -0.65 -19.08
CA ASP A 231 -7.22 -1.45 -17.92
C ASP A 231 -6.10 -2.34 -17.39
N GLU A 232 -4.97 -2.48 -18.07
CA GLU A 232 -3.88 -3.36 -17.67
C GLU A 232 -2.50 -2.68 -17.72
N MET A 233 -1.66 -2.92 -16.71
CA MET A 233 -0.28 -2.41 -16.64
C MET A 233 0.63 -3.42 -15.94
N GLU A 234 1.78 -3.72 -16.55
CA GLU A 234 2.81 -4.57 -15.95
C GLU A 234 3.82 -3.73 -15.16
N VAL A 235 4.22 -4.24 -14.01
CA VAL A 235 5.10 -3.56 -13.06
C VAL A 235 6.16 -4.52 -12.54
N GLN A 236 7.42 -4.08 -12.54
CA GLN A 236 8.50 -4.79 -11.88
C GLN A 236 8.73 -4.21 -10.47
N VAL A 237 8.46 -5.03 -9.44
CA VAL A 237 8.75 -4.67 -8.05
C VAL A 237 10.20 -5.05 -7.75
N HIS A 238 11.03 -4.06 -7.40
CA HIS A 238 12.44 -4.26 -7.09
C HIS A 238 12.71 -4.25 -5.59
N TRP A 239 13.73 -4.98 -5.16
CA TRP A 239 14.18 -5.08 -3.77
C TRP A 239 14.64 -3.75 -3.15
N ARG A 240 15.02 -2.74 -3.95
CA ARG A 240 15.60 -1.48 -3.45
C ARG A 240 14.65 -0.29 -3.45
N HIS A 241 13.70 -0.21 -4.39
CA HIS A 241 12.88 0.98 -4.63
C HIS A 241 11.40 0.60 -4.70
N VAL A 242 10.57 1.29 -3.91
CA VAL A 242 9.12 1.06 -3.78
C VAL A 242 8.29 2.21 -4.37
N ASN A 243 8.92 3.14 -5.09
CA ASN A 243 8.18 4.17 -5.80
C ASN A 243 7.82 3.67 -7.19
N LEU A 244 6.55 3.33 -7.40
CA LEU A 244 5.97 3.06 -8.72
C LEU A 244 5.75 4.33 -9.56
N THR A 245 6.57 5.35 -9.41
CA THR A 245 6.59 6.44 -10.39
C THR A 245 7.34 6.05 -11.67
N SER A 246 7.69 4.77 -11.85
CA SER A 246 8.47 4.26 -12.97
C SER A 246 7.69 3.45 -14.01
N ALA A 247 6.36 3.45 -13.98
CA ALA A 247 5.63 3.30 -15.24
C ALA A 247 5.85 4.62 -15.97
N ARG A 248 6.46 4.61 -17.17
CA ARG A 248 6.81 5.84 -17.89
C ARG A 248 5.61 6.77 -17.91
N GLU A 249 5.83 8.08 -17.91
CA GLU A 249 4.72 9.04 -18.02
C GLU A 249 3.83 8.66 -19.21
N GLY A 250 2.64 8.14 -18.92
CA GLY A 250 1.76 7.56 -19.93
C GLY A 250 1.48 6.06 -19.85
N ASP A 251 2.02 5.28 -18.90
CA ASP A 251 1.74 3.83 -18.72
C ASP A 251 0.65 3.51 -17.66
N GLN A 252 0.15 4.54 -16.97
CA GLN A 252 -0.87 4.42 -15.92
C GLN A 252 -2.20 3.82 -16.40
N LEU A 253 -2.97 3.25 -15.47
CA LEU A 253 -4.35 2.80 -15.69
C LEU A 253 -5.24 4.01 -15.97
N MET A 254 -6.05 3.93 -17.03
CA MET A 254 -6.82 5.06 -17.54
C MET A 254 -8.28 4.67 -17.79
N VAL A 255 -9.19 5.38 -17.12
CA VAL A 255 -10.63 5.37 -17.44
C VAL A 255 -10.84 6.21 -18.69
N ALA A 256 -11.55 5.65 -19.68
CA ALA A 256 -11.89 6.33 -20.93
C ALA A 256 -13.01 7.35 -20.74
N GLY A 257 -13.91 7.10 -19.78
CA GLY A 257 -15.01 7.98 -19.40
C GLY A 257 -16.02 7.26 -18.51
N PHE A 258 -16.99 8.02 -18.03
CA PHE A 258 -17.98 7.65 -17.04
C PHE A 258 -19.35 7.48 -17.69
N ASP A 259 -20.18 6.64 -17.11
CA ASP A 259 -21.58 6.58 -17.53
C ASP A 259 -22.37 7.69 -16.82
N VAL A 260 -23.09 8.49 -17.60
CA VAL A 260 -24.10 9.41 -17.09
C VAL A 260 -25.47 8.82 -17.40
N GLU A 261 -26.19 8.47 -16.35
CA GLU A 261 -27.51 7.85 -16.44
C GLU A 261 -28.56 8.76 -15.79
N GLY A 262 -29.79 8.69 -16.29
CA GLY A 262 -30.91 9.44 -15.73
C GLY A 262 -32.25 8.89 -16.20
N ARG A 263 -33.33 9.57 -15.80
CA ARG A 263 -34.69 9.22 -16.19
C ARG A 263 -35.47 10.48 -16.55
N VAL A 264 -36.22 10.42 -17.64
CA VAL A 264 -37.19 11.42 -18.06
C VAL A 264 -38.57 11.02 -17.53
N VAL A 265 -39.18 11.92 -16.77
CA VAL A 265 -40.50 11.72 -16.19
C VAL A 265 -41.38 12.95 -16.37
N THR A 266 -42.69 12.77 -16.29
CA THR A 266 -43.66 13.87 -16.25
C THR A 266 -43.60 14.61 -14.92
N ALA A 267 -43.81 15.93 -14.95
CA ALA A 267 -43.68 16.78 -13.77
C ALA A 267 -44.76 16.56 -12.68
N ASN A 268 -45.88 15.92 -13.03
CA ASN A 268 -47.06 15.85 -12.16
C ASN A 268 -47.20 14.50 -11.45
N ASP A 269 -46.74 13.42 -12.07
CA ASP A 269 -47.04 12.04 -11.70
C ASP A 269 -45.83 11.09 -11.83
N ASP A 270 -44.64 11.61 -12.14
CA ASP A 270 -43.40 10.85 -12.30
C ASP A 270 -43.52 9.69 -13.32
N GLU A 271 -44.46 9.79 -14.27
CA GLU A 271 -44.66 8.78 -15.30
C GLU A 271 -43.49 8.81 -16.29
N PRO A 272 -42.91 7.66 -16.63
CA PRO A 272 -41.77 7.60 -17.54
C PRO A 272 -42.16 8.05 -18.95
N VAL A 273 -41.35 8.95 -19.51
CA VAL A 273 -41.56 9.44 -20.88
C VAL A 273 -40.48 8.85 -21.78
N SER A 274 -40.89 8.08 -22.78
CA SER A 274 -40.01 7.45 -23.77
C SER A 274 -39.98 8.22 -25.08
N GLY A 275 -38.87 8.14 -25.80
CA GLY A 275 -38.72 8.71 -27.15
C GLY A 275 -38.34 10.19 -27.17
N LEU A 276 -38.21 10.85 -26.02
CA LEU A 276 -37.61 12.20 -25.95
C LEU A 276 -36.10 12.12 -26.11
N ALA A 277 -35.57 13.05 -26.92
CA ALA A 277 -34.13 13.19 -27.08
C ALA A 277 -33.53 13.90 -25.87
N VAL A 278 -32.42 13.38 -25.38
CA VAL A 278 -31.64 13.97 -24.29
C VAL A 278 -30.29 14.35 -24.84
N LEU A 279 -29.95 15.63 -24.73
CA LEU A 279 -28.68 16.22 -25.13
C LEU A 279 -27.81 16.39 -23.89
N ILE A 280 -26.56 15.94 -23.96
CA ILE A 280 -25.50 16.34 -23.03
C ILE A 280 -24.46 17.17 -23.78
N ARG A 281 -24.03 18.28 -23.18
CA ARG A 281 -23.05 19.20 -23.77
C ARG A 281 -22.00 19.59 -22.74
N SER A 282 -20.72 19.53 -23.10
CA SER A 282 -19.65 20.08 -22.25
C SER A 282 -19.71 21.60 -22.24
N SER A 283 -19.42 22.19 -21.08
CA SER A 283 -19.25 23.63 -20.91
C SER A 283 -17.87 24.12 -21.39
N SER A 284 -16.92 23.20 -21.57
CA SER A 284 -15.59 23.45 -22.12
C SER A 284 -15.61 23.46 -23.65
N SER A 285 -14.85 24.38 -24.25
CA SER A 285 -14.57 24.38 -25.70
C SER A 285 -13.39 23.50 -26.08
N ALA A 286 -12.63 22.98 -25.09
CA ALA A 286 -11.58 22.00 -25.33
C ALA A 286 -12.24 20.64 -25.58
N VAL A 287 -11.98 20.06 -26.74
CA VAL A 287 -12.75 18.93 -27.25
C VAL A 287 -12.04 17.64 -26.86
N SER A 288 -12.55 16.92 -25.87
CA SER A 288 -12.39 15.45 -25.85
C SER A 288 -13.66 14.85 -26.46
N PRO A 289 -13.57 14.13 -27.59
CA PRO A 289 -14.75 13.64 -28.30
C PRO A 289 -15.54 12.65 -27.44
N PHE A 290 -16.87 12.79 -27.44
CA PHE A 290 -17.74 11.74 -26.91
C PHE A 290 -17.56 10.46 -27.73
N TYR A 291 -17.29 9.34 -27.07
CA TYR A 291 -17.16 8.04 -27.72
C TYR A 291 -18.50 7.28 -27.67
N ASN A 292 -18.89 6.64 -28.79
CA ASN A 292 -20.07 5.77 -28.87
C ASN A 292 -21.43 6.44 -28.60
N CYS A 293 -21.55 7.72 -28.93
CA CYS A 293 -22.84 8.40 -29.03
C CYS A 293 -23.47 8.19 -30.41
N LEU A 294 -24.80 8.33 -30.50
CA LEU A 294 -25.43 8.61 -31.79
C LEU A 294 -24.69 9.82 -32.41
N PRO A 295 -24.33 9.75 -33.70
CA PRO A 295 -23.10 10.33 -34.24
C PRO A 295 -23.00 11.85 -33.98
N SER A 296 -21.87 12.45 -33.58
CA SER A 296 -20.59 12.54 -34.29
C SER A 296 -20.54 11.76 -35.60
N ALA A 297 -21.22 12.27 -36.62
CA ALA A 297 -21.03 11.82 -37.99
C ALA A 297 -20.36 12.94 -38.76
N THR A 298 -19.24 12.61 -39.39
CA THR A 298 -18.69 13.34 -40.53
C THR A 298 -19.65 13.44 -41.72
N GLN A 299 -20.89 12.94 -41.60
CA GLN A 299 -22.13 13.38 -42.26
C GLN A 299 -23.31 12.60 -41.63
N PRO A 300 -24.24 13.24 -40.90
CA PRO A 300 -25.42 12.53 -40.38
C PRO A 300 -26.22 11.97 -41.57
N THR A 301 -26.65 10.71 -41.49
CA THR A 301 -27.61 10.16 -42.44
C THR A 301 -28.91 10.97 -42.38
N GLU A 302 -29.65 11.07 -43.48
CA GLU A 302 -30.92 11.83 -43.52
C GLU A 302 -31.88 11.41 -42.40
N GLU A 303 -31.92 10.13 -42.02
CA GLU A 303 -32.73 9.64 -40.90
C GLU A 303 -32.30 10.16 -39.53
N VAL A 304 -30.99 10.29 -39.27
CA VAL A 304 -30.49 10.84 -38.00
C VAL A 304 -30.68 12.35 -37.96
N ALA A 305 -30.46 13.03 -39.10
CA ALA A 305 -30.74 14.44 -39.23
C ALA A 305 -32.24 14.73 -39.10
N GLU A 306 -33.11 13.87 -39.61
CA GLU A 306 -34.56 13.96 -39.47
C GLU A 306 -35.02 13.68 -38.05
N ALA A 307 -34.47 12.67 -37.37
CA ALA A 307 -34.72 12.42 -35.95
C ALA A 307 -34.25 13.58 -35.06
N ILE A 308 -33.12 14.23 -35.40
CA ILE A 308 -32.67 15.46 -34.74
C ILE A 308 -33.62 16.63 -35.07
N ARG A 309 -34.04 16.82 -36.32
CA ARG A 309 -34.97 17.91 -36.68
C ARG A 309 -36.35 17.75 -36.04
N ASP A 310 -36.85 16.52 -35.97
CA ASP A 310 -38.15 16.14 -35.40
C ASP A 310 -38.11 16.22 -33.86
N ALA A 311 -37.08 15.67 -33.23
CA ALA A 311 -36.89 15.77 -31.77
C ALA A 311 -36.64 17.21 -31.27
N PHE A 312 -36.23 18.11 -32.16
CA PHE A 312 -36.01 19.52 -31.85
C PHE A 312 -37.17 20.43 -32.31
N GLY A 313 -38.25 19.89 -32.91
CA GLY A 313 -39.41 20.68 -33.31
C GLY A 313 -39.08 21.90 -34.18
N MET A 314 -38.11 21.77 -35.09
CA MET A 314 -37.55 22.91 -35.83
C MET A 314 -38.50 23.45 -36.91
N ASP A 315 -39.28 24.46 -36.58
CA ASP A 315 -39.35 25.63 -37.48
C ASP A 315 -37.96 26.29 -37.44
N ALA A 316 -37.36 26.57 -38.60
CA ALA A 316 -36.04 27.16 -38.78
C ALA A 316 -35.88 28.60 -38.21
N SER A 317 -36.75 28.99 -37.27
CA SER A 317 -36.82 30.31 -36.63
C SER A 317 -36.21 30.37 -35.23
N GLN A 318 -35.78 29.25 -34.63
CA GLN A 318 -35.11 29.23 -33.32
C GLN A 318 -33.58 29.16 -33.46
N GLU A 319 -32.93 30.31 -33.32
CA GLU A 319 -31.47 30.53 -33.42
C GLU A 319 -30.63 29.59 -32.53
N ASN A 320 -31.18 29.14 -31.40
CA ASN A 320 -30.51 28.23 -30.45
C ASN A 320 -30.32 26.79 -30.98
N ALA A 321 -31.17 26.34 -31.90
CA ALA A 321 -31.20 24.95 -32.33
C ALA A 321 -30.14 24.64 -33.41
N LEU A 322 -29.84 25.63 -34.27
CA LEU A 322 -28.69 25.57 -35.19
C LEU A 322 -27.35 25.60 -34.44
N GLU A 323 -27.27 26.32 -33.32
CA GLU A 323 -26.06 26.36 -32.48
C GLU A 323 -25.80 24.99 -31.80
N ASP A 324 -26.86 24.31 -31.35
CA ASP A 324 -26.76 22.96 -30.77
C ASP A 324 -26.35 21.90 -31.81
N ILE A 325 -26.83 21.99 -33.06
CA ILE A 325 -26.38 21.15 -34.18
C ILE A 325 -24.90 21.40 -34.53
N ALA A 326 -24.48 22.66 -34.66
CA ALA A 326 -23.09 23.01 -34.97
C ALA A 326 -22.12 22.50 -33.89
N LYS A 327 -22.56 22.40 -32.63
CA LYS A 327 -21.76 21.84 -31.52
C LYS A 327 -21.73 20.32 -31.51
N LEU A 328 -22.78 19.65 -32.00
CA LEU A 328 -22.77 18.21 -32.27
C LEU A 328 -21.75 17.88 -33.37
N GLU A 329 -21.68 18.71 -34.42
CA GLU A 329 -20.67 18.60 -35.49
C GLU A 329 -19.25 18.85 -34.99
N ALA A 330 -19.08 19.72 -33.98
CA ALA A 330 -17.80 20.01 -33.34
C ALA A 330 -17.36 18.95 -32.28
N GLY A 331 -18.19 17.94 -31.99
CA GLY A 331 -17.85 16.87 -31.04
C GLY A 331 -17.99 17.22 -29.55
N ASN A 332 -18.58 18.38 -29.23
CA ASN A 332 -18.76 18.87 -27.84
C ASN A 332 -20.14 18.56 -27.24
N ALA A 333 -20.96 17.80 -27.95
CA ALA A 333 -22.26 17.36 -27.49
C ALA A 333 -22.54 15.91 -27.92
N CYS A 334 -23.45 15.27 -27.20
CA CYS A 334 -23.91 13.92 -27.46
C CYS A 334 -25.42 13.83 -27.22
N VAL A 335 -26.11 13.06 -28.07
CA VAL A 335 -27.56 12.84 -27.96
C VAL A 335 -27.84 11.35 -27.73
N THR A 336 -28.83 11.08 -26.89
CA THR A 336 -29.42 9.76 -26.69
C THR A 336 -30.94 9.89 -26.63
N LEU A 337 -31.67 8.78 -26.67
CA LEU A 337 -33.12 8.75 -26.52
C LEU A 337 -33.51 8.14 -25.18
N SER A 338 -34.56 8.66 -24.57
CA SER A 338 -35.22 8.03 -23.42
C SER A 338 -35.91 6.72 -23.83
N LEU A 339 -35.66 5.66 -23.06
CA LEU A 339 -36.21 4.33 -23.26
C LEU A 339 -37.65 4.22 -22.73
N GLY A 340 -38.28 3.06 -22.90
CA GLY A 340 -39.67 2.80 -22.48
C GLY A 340 -39.95 3.05 -20.99
N ASP A 341 -38.94 2.94 -20.13
CA ASP A 341 -39.01 3.24 -18.70
C ASP A 341 -38.52 4.66 -18.36
N GLY A 342 -38.40 5.52 -19.38
CA GLY A 342 -37.89 6.88 -19.31
C GLY A 342 -36.38 6.96 -19.13
N SER A 343 -35.66 5.84 -18.97
CA SER A 343 -34.22 5.87 -18.69
C SER A 343 -33.41 6.31 -19.90
N PHE A 344 -32.28 6.97 -19.67
CA PHE A 344 -31.30 7.30 -20.70
C PHE A 344 -29.89 7.11 -20.16
N ARG A 345 -28.94 6.87 -21.06
CA ARG A 345 -27.52 6.70 -20.74
C ARG A 345 -26.63 7.35 -21.77
N PHE A 346 -25.60 8.04 -21.28
CA PHE A 346 -24.45 8.49 -22.04
C PHE A 346 -23.22 7.70 -21.60
N PRO A 347 -22.69 6.81 -22.45
CA PRO A 347 -21.48 6.08 -22.12
C PRO A 347 -20.24 6.94 -22.32
N GLN A 348 -19.19 6.68 -21.54
CA GLN A 348 -17.84 7.25 -21.73
C GLN A 348 -17.78 8.78 -21.73
N VAL A 349 -18.56 9.45 -20.88
CA VAL A 349 -18.50 10.89 -20.67
C VAL A 349 -17.22 11.24 -19.89
N PRO A 350 -16.35 12.13 -20.39
CA PRO A 350 -15.16 12.58 -19.66
C PRO A 350 -15.49 13.28 -18.33
N ILE A 351 -14.48 13.53 -17.48
CA ILE A 351 -14.70 14.40 -16.31
C ILE A 351 -14.94 15.83 -16.81
N GLY A 352 -15.92 16.55 -16.28
CA GLY A 352 -16.17 17.92 -16.72
C GLY A 352 -17.50 18.48 -16.22
N ASP A 353 -17.74 19.72 -16.61
CA ASP A 353 -19.01 20.40 -16.33
C ASP A 353 -19.94 20.30 -17.53
N TYR A 354 -21.06 19.62 -17.35
CA TYR A 354 -22.01 19.33 -18.43
C TYR A 354 -23.36 19.97 -18.20
N ILE A 355 -24.00 20.37 -19.30
CA ILE A 355 -25.41 20.74 -19.33
C ILE A 355 -26.18 19.59 -19.98
N VAL A 356 -27.17 19.07 -19.27
CA VAL A 356 -28.11 18.07 -19.78
C VAL A 356 -29.44 18.76 -20.07
N LYS A 357 -29.97 18.56 -21.28
CA LYS A 357 -31.23 19.15 -21.72
C LYS A 357 -32.10 18.09 -22.37
N VAL A 358 -33.35 17.99 -21.93
CA VAL A 358 -34.38 17.20 -22.62
C VAL A 358 -34.94 18.05 -23.76
N MET A 359 -35.03 17.46 -24.94
CA MET A 359 -35.55 18.07 -26.16
C MET A 359 -36.89 17.39 -26.47
N GLY A 360 -37.95 18.19 -26.50
CA GLY A 360 -39.33 17.73 -26.67
C GLY A 360 -40.33 18.87 -26.63
#